data_AF-A0A4V6IC48-F1
#
_entry.id   AF-A0A4V6IC48-F1
#
_cell.length_a   1.000
_cell.length_b   1.000
_cell.length_c   1.000
_cell.angle_alpha   90.00
_cell.angle_beta   90.00
_cell.angle_gamma   90.00
#
_symmetry.space_group_name_H-M   'P 1'
#
loop_
_entity.id
_entity.type
_entity.pdbx_description
1 polymer ?
#
loop_
_entity_poly.entity_id
_entity_poly.type
_entity_poly.pdbx_seq_one_letter_code
_entity_poly.pdbx_strand_id
1 'polypeptide(L)'
;MGAAISALAAVSVSATVGVGLAQARPPGDAFCTSVPVDSRVDITCTNTDVGPATVGALITCSNLAVLVREVRMRPESTIQLSEDCGPGAHPVTWNANAKTDYQRDRERDDEIERNSDRDHA
;
A
#
# COMPACT_ATOMS: atom_id res chain seq x y z
N MET A 1 51.56 -36.21 51.17
CA MET A 1 51.40 -34.98 50.37
C MET A 1 50.87 -35.41 49.01
N GLY A 2 49.61 -35.11 48.68
CA GLY A 2 48.98 -35.50 47.42
C GLY A 2 48.54 -34.26 46.65
N ALA A 3 49.00 -34.11 45.41
CA ALA A 3 48.64 -33.01 44.52
C ALA A 3 47.30 -33.28 43.84
N ALA A 4 46.36 -32.35 43.98
CA ALA A 4 45.10 -32.35 43.25
C ALA A 4 45.30 -31.69 41.88
N ILE A 5 44.91 -32.38 40.80
CA ILE A 5 44.96 -31.86 39.44
C ILE A 5 43.59 -31.25 39.13
N SER A 6 43.52 -29.94 39.00
CA SER A 6 42.30 -29.22 38.59
C SER A 6 42.10 -29.36 37.08
N ALA A 7 41.05 -30.06 36.67
CA ALA A 7 40.61 -30.11 35.28
C ALA A 7 39.64 -28.95 34.99
N LEU A 8 39.96 -28.12 33.99
CA LEU A 8 39.08 -27.07 33.49
C LEU A 8 38.14 -27.68 32.43
N ALA A 9 36.84 -27.68 32.72
CA ALA A 9 35.81 -28.07 31.75
C ALA A 9 35.51 -26.89 30.81
N ALA A 10 35.83 -27.03 29.52
CA ALA A 10 35.43 -26.07 28.49
C ALA A 10 33.98 -26.35 28.06
N VAL A 11 33.07 -25.41 28.34
CA VAL A 11 31.68 -25.45 27.88
C VAL A 11 31.60 -24.72 26.54
N SER A 12 31.43 -25.47 25.45
CA SER A 12 31.17 -24.90 24.12
C SER A 12 29.66 -24.79 23.89
N VAL A 13 29.13 -23.57 23.93
CA VAL A 13 27.74 -23.29 23.54
C VAL A 13 27.68 -23.18 22.02
N SER A 14 27.15 -24.20 21.36
CA SER A 14 26.89 -24.16 19.91
C SER A 14 25.62 -23.37 19.65
N ALA A 15 25.75 -22.08 19.34
CA ALA A 15 24.64 -21.29 18.82
C ALA A 15 24.46 -21.62 17.34
N THR A 16 23.50 -22.51 17.03
CA THR A 16 23.05 -22.71 15.66
C THR A 16 22.26 -21.49 15.21
N VAL A 17 22.91 -20.55 14.51
CA VAL A 17 22.22 -19.45 13.83
C VAL A 17 21.56 -20.06 12.59
N GLY A 18 20.29 -20.43 12.72
CA GLY A 18 19.47 -20.83 11.58
C GLY A 18 19.24 -19.61 10.69
N VAL A 19 19.98 -19.51 9.59
CA VAL A 19 19.77 -18.49 8.56
C VAL A 19 18.54 -18.91 7.75
N GLY A 20 17.36 -18.61 8.28
CA GLY A 20 16.12 -18.73 7.51
C GLY A 20 16.16 -17.73 6.36
N LEU A 21 16.21 -18.23 5.12
CA LEU A 21 16.04 -17.40 3.93
C LEU A 21 14.61 -16.86 3.92
N ALA A 22 14.39 -15.67 4.45
CA ALA A 22 13.15 -14.95 4.25
C ALA A 22 13.04 -14.62 2.76
N GLN A 23 12.18 -15.31 2.04
CA GLN A 23 11.88 -15.01 0.66
C GLN A 23 11.12 -13.68 0.63
N ALA A 24 11.61 -12.70 -0.13
CA ALA A 24 10.87 -11.46 -0.36
C ALA A 24 9.57 -11.80 -1.10
N ARG A 25 8.42 -11.62 -0.43
CA ARG A 25 7.11 -11.75 -1.07
C ARG A 25 7.03 -10.66 -2.17
N PRO A 26 6.55 -10.99 -3.38
CA PRO A 26 6.35 -9.97 -4.40
C PRO A 26 5.44 -8.87 -3.85
N PRO A 27 5.70 -7.60 -4.21
CA PRO A 27 4.88 -6.48 -3.77
C PRO A 27 3.43 -6.72 -4.19
N GLY A 28 2.51 -6.40 -3.28
CA GLY A 28 1.08 -6.44 -3.54
C GLY A 28 0.62 -5.17 -4.24
N ASP A 29 -0.66 -5.17 -4.59
CA ASP A 29 -1.33 -4.06 -5.26
C ASP A 29 -2.41 -3.44 -4.37
N ALA A 30 -2.80 -2.22 -4.73
CA ALA A 30 -4.00 -1.58 -4.21
C ALA A 30 -4.92 -1.19 -5.37
N PHE A 31 -6.22 -1.44 -5.22
CA PHE A 31 -7.22 -1.14 -6.24
C PHE A 31 -8.56 -0.77 -5.62
N CYS A 32 -9.42 -0.13 -6.41
CA CYS A 32 -10.77 0.25 -6.01
C CYS A 32 -11.79 -0.28 -7.01
N THR A 33 -12.97 -0.61 -6.49
CA THR A 33 -14.19 -0.88 -7.24
C THR A 33 -15.26 0.09 -6.80
N SER A 34 -16.19 0.43 -7.69
CA SER A 34 -17.20 1.45 -7.42
C SER A 34 -18.53 1.05 -8.00
N VAL A 35 -19.61 1.33 -7.25
CA VAL A 35 -20.98 1.07 -7.66
C VAL A 35 -21.79 2.36 -7.50
N PRO A 36 -22.38 2.91 -8.56
CA PRO A 36 -23.28 4.04 -8.45
C PRO A 36 -24.62 3.58 -7.87
N VAL A 37 -25.16 4.38 -6.95
CA VAL A 37 -26.47 4.17 -6.33
C VAL A 37 -27.21 5.51 -6.33
N ASP A 38 -28.04 5.73 -7.35
CA ASP A 38 -28.73 7.00 -7.59
C ASP A 38 -27.74 8.18 -7.70
N SER A 39 -27.79 9.11 -6.73
CA SER A 39 -26.94 10.31 -6.66
C SER A 39 -25.67 10.09 -5.82
N ARG A 40 -25.34 8.83 -5.48
CA ARG A 40 -24.21 8.45 -4.63
C ARG A 40 -23.30 7.45 -5.34
N VAL A 41 -22.02 7.42 -4.96
CA VAL A 41 -21.08 6.37 -5.37
C VAL A 41 -20.52 5.67 -4.14
N ASP A 42 -20.75 4.36 -4.06
CA ASP A 42 -20.19 3.49 -3.03
C ASP A 42 -18.88 2.89 -3.59
N ILE A 43 -17.77 3.08 -2.86
CA ILE A 43 -16.42 2.72 -3.31
C ILE A 43 -15.82 1.73 -2.30
N THR A 44 -15.35 0.59 -2.78
CA THR A 44 -14.58 -0.39 -1.99
C THR A 44 -13.16 -0.45 -2.52
N CYS A 45 -12.19 -0.18 -1.64
CA CYS A 45 -10.77 -0.28 -1.99
C CYS A 45 -10.08 -1.33 -1.15
N THR A 46 -9.20 -2.10 -1.77
CA THR A 46 -8.44 -3.18 -1.15
C THR A 46 -6.96 -2.95 -1.35
N ASN A 47 -6.20 -3.08 -0.27
CA ASN A 47 -4.74 -3.13 -0.27
C ASN A 47 -4.30 -4.56 0.04
N THR A 48 -3.56 -5.17 -0.88
CA THR A 48 -2.95 -6.49 -0.70
C THR A 48 -1.46 -6.42 -0.38
N ASP A 49 -0.90 -5.22 -0.37
CA ASP A 49 0.51 -4.99 -0.07
C ASP A 49 0.76 -4.96 1.44
N VAL A 50 1.97 -5.37 1.81
CA VAL A 50 2.48 -5.33 3.19
C VAL A 50 2.84 -3.90 3.62
N GLY A 51 3.00 -3.02 2.65
CA GLY A 51 3.11 -1.58 2.83
C GLY A 51 1.74 -0.90 2.76
N PRO A 52 1.67 0.34 3.25
CA PRO A 52 0.48 1.14 3.20
C PRO A 52 0.17 1.66 1.78
N ALA A 53 -1.08 2.07 1.56
CA ALA A 53 -1.57 2.57 0.28
C ALA A 53 -2.39 3.85 0.43
N THR A 54 -2.51 4.63 -0.62
CA THR A 54 -3.32 5.86 -0.66
C THR A 54 -4.44 5.68 -1.67
N VAL A 55 -5.66 6.00 -1.23
CA VAL A 55 -6.86 6.00 -2.05
C VAL A 55 -7.17 7.43 -2.45
N GLY A 56 -7.44 7.65 -3.74
CA GLY A 56 -7.97 8.89 -4.28
C GLY A 56 -9.33 8.64 -4.92
N ALA A 57 -10.27 9.55 -4.70
CA ALA A 57 -11.54 9.59 -5.41
C ALA A 57 -11.93 11.03 -5.77
N LEU A 58 -12.39 11.19 -7.01
CA LEU A 58 -12.95 12.42 -7.56
C LEU A 58 -14.35 12.10 -8.06
N ILE A 59 -15.37 12.76 -7.52
CA ILE A 59 -16.76 12.60 -7.92
C ILE A 59 -17.22 13.92 -8.52
N THR A 60 -17.79 13.87 -9.71
CA THR A 60 -18.40 15.01 -10.37
C THR A 60 -19.90 14.76 -10.49
N CYS A 61 -20.65 15.61 -9.80
CA CYS A 61 -22.09 15.55 -9.66
C CYS A 61 -22.78 16.35 -10.77
N SER A 62 -24.00 15.95 -11.18
CA SER A 62 -24.75 16.67 -12.22
C SER A 62 -25.21 18.07 -11.78
N ASN A 63 -25.26 18.33 -10.47
CA ASN A 63 -25.50 19.65 -9.87
C ASN A 63 -24.23 20.53 -9.81
N LEU A 64 -23.18 20.18 -10.54
CA LEU A 64 -21.89 20.88 -10.62
C LEU A 64 -21.04 20.84 -9.34
N ALA A 65 -21.45 20.09 -8.32
CA ALA A 65 -20.60 19.82 -7.17
C ALA A 65 -19.46 18.86 -7.55
N VAL A 66 -18.27 19.12 -7.00
CA VAL A 66 -17.10 18.25 -7.13
C VAL A 66 -16.68 17.83 -5.73
N LEU A 67 -16.66 16.52 -5.50
CA LEU A 67 -16.24 15.92 -4.24
C LEU A 67 -14.87 15.27 -4.45
N VAL A 68 -13.91 15.62 -3.60
CA VAL A 68 -12.55 15.08 -3.63
C VAL A 68 -12.28 14.38 -2.32
N ARG A 69 -11.79 13.15 -2.41
CA ARG A 69 -11.45 12.33 -1.25
C ARG A 69 -10.06 11.73 -1.42
N GLU A 70 -9.22 11.93 -0.41
CA GLU A 70 -7.96 11.21 -0.28
C GLU A 70 -7.91 10.56 1.10
N VAL A 71 -7.61 9.26 1.15
CA VAL A 71 -7.58 8.50 2.41
C VAL A 71 -6.38 7.58 2.44
N ARG A 72 -5.77 7.50 3.62
CA ARG A 72 -4.70 6.55 3.90
C ARG A 72 -5.27 5.18 4.25
N MET A 73 -4.81 4.15 3.55
CA MET A 73 -5.19 2.76 3.75
C MET A 73 -4.04 1.98 4.39
N ARG A 74 -4.38 1.16 5.39
CA ARG A 74 -3.41 0.33 6.11
C ARG A 74 -2.89 -0.80 5.19
N PRO A 75 -1.75 -1.42 5.52
CA PRO A 75 -1.34 -2.69 4.92
C PRO A 75 -2.45 -3.74 5.00
N GLU A 76 -2.52 -4.62 3.99
CA GLU A 76 -3.39 -5.81 3.98
C GLU A 76 -4.82 -5.55 4.50
N SER A 77 -5.47 -4.52 3.95
CA SER A 77 -6.75 -4.03 4.47
C SER A 77 -7.76 -3.74 3.36
N THR A 78 -9.03 -3.62 3.74
CA THR A 78 -10.11 -3.17 2.86
C THR A 78 -10.88 -2.07 3.55
N ILE A 79 -11.18 -0.99 2.81
CA ILE A 79 -11.97 0.13 3.30
C ILE A 79 -13.17 0.38 2.38
N GLN A 80 -14.19 1.01 2.95
CA GLN A 80 -15.36 1.46 2.21
C GLN A 80 -15.49 2.97 2.35
N LEU A 81 -15.77 3.63 1.24
CA LEU A 81 -16.02 5.05 1.13
C LEU A 81 -17.37 5.22 0.42
N SER A 82 -18.07 6.31 0.74
CA SER A 82 -19.35 6.63 0.13
C SER A 82 -19.41 8.15 0.01
N GLU A 83 -19.66 8.62 -1.20
CA GLU A 83 -19.74 10.05 -1.52
C GLU A 83 -21.08 10.33 -2.20
N ASP A 84 -21.87 11.21 -1.60
CA ASP A 84 -23.25 11.51 -2.00
C ASP A 84 -23.33 12.94 -2.56
N CYS A 85 -23.82 13.07 -3.79
CA CYS A 85 -24.00 14.34 -4.48
C CYS A 85 -25.27 15.10 -4.07
N GLY A 86 -26.11 14.49 -3.24
CA GLY A 86 -27.38 15.02 -2.78
C GLY A 86 -28.54 14.72 -3.73
N PRO A 87 -29.78 15.07 -3.33
CA PRO A 87 -30.98 14.70 -4.07
C PRO A 87 -31.02 15.24 -5.51
N GLY A 88 -31.36 14.37 -6.46
CA GLY A 88 -31.54 14.75 -7.87
C GLY A 88 -30.25 14.97 -8.66
N ALA A 89 -29.09 14.71 -8.05
CA ALA A 89 -27.79 14.87 -8.69
C ALA A 89 -27.36 13.61 -9.47
N HIS A 90 -28.26 13.11 -10.34
CA HIS A 90 -28.00 11.96 -11.22
C HIS A 90 -27.89 12.38 -12.71
N PRO A 91 -27.08 11.70 -13.54
CA PRO A 91 -26.10 10.70 -13.15
C PRO A 91 -24.89 11.32 -12.44
N VAL A 92 -24.23 10.54 -11.60
CA VAL A 92 -22.92 10.86 -11.02
C VAL A 92 -21.81 10.29 -11.89
N THR A 93 -20.70 11.01 -11.98
CA THR A 93 -19.47 10.52 -12.64
C THR A 93 -18.35 10.47 -11.62
N TRP A 94 -17.47 9.49 -11.73
CA TRP A 94 -16.43 9.29 -10.73
C TRP A 94 -15.14 8.75 -11.34
N ASN A 95 -14.04 9.02 -10.65
CA ASN A 95 -12.77 8.34 -10.81
C ASN A 95 -12.29 7.96 -9.40
N ALA A 96 -12.01 6.68 -9.17
CA ALA A 96 -11.50 6.20 -7.91
C ALA A 96 -10.33 5.26 -8.17
N ASN A 97 -9.23 5.46 -7.47
CA ASN A 97 -8.03 4.67 -7.61
C ASN A 97 -7.36 4.48 -6.24
N ALA A 98 -6.56 3.44 -6.14
CA ALA A 98 -5.66 3.24 -5.01
C ALA A 98 -4.26 2.97 -5.54
N LYS A 99 -3.26 3.33 -4.75
CA LYS A 99 -1.87 3.10 -5.08
C LYS A 99 -1.07 2.78 -3.83
N THR A 100 -0.24 1.76 -3.89
CA THR A 100 0.67 1.44 -2.79
C THR A 100 1.81 2.45 -2.76
N ASP A 101 2.42 2.65 -1.59
CA ASP A 101 3.62 3.50 -1.50
C ASP A 101 4.75 2.95 -2.37
N TYR A 102 4.90 1.63 -2.41
CA TYR A 102 5.86 0.95 -3.27
C TYR A 102 5.69 1.33 -4.75
N GLN A 103 4.45 1.27 -5.26
CA GLN A 103 4.15 1.65 -6.65
C GLN A 103 4.44 3.13 -6.90
N ARG A 104 4.09 4.01 -5.94
CA ARG A 104 4.35 5.45 -6.07
C ARG A 104 5.85 5.75 -6.12
N ASP A 105 6.64 5.12 -5.26
CA ASP A 105 8.09 5.30 -5.22
C ASP A 105 8.74 4.80 -6.51
N ARG A 106 8.35 3.61 -6.96
CA ARG A 106 8.84 3.03 -8.22
C ARG A 106 8.57 3.93 -9.43
N GLU A 107 7.36 4.46 -9.54
CA GLU A 107 7.03 5.37 -10.65
C GLU A 107 7.80 6.68 -10.61
N ARG A 108 8.04 7.22 -9.41
CA ARG A 108 8.88 8.41 -9.25
C ARG A 108 10.30 8.14 -9.73
N ASP A 109 10.86 6.98 -9.38
CA ASP A 109 12.20 6.61 -9.80
C ASP A 109 12.26 6.42 -11.33
N ASP A 110 11.27 5.75 -11.93
CA ASP A 110 11.11 5.60 -13.39
C ASP A 110 10.94 6.97 -14.12
N GLU A 111 10.34 7.97 -13.47
CA GLU A 111 10.23 9.33 -14.01
C GLU A 111 11.56 10.07 -13.97
N ILE A 112 12.31 9.94 -12.88
CA ILE A 112 13.65 10.54 -12.71
C ILE A 112 14.60 10.01 -13.78
N GLU A 113 14.64 8.68 -13.99
CA GLU A 113 15.47 8.05 -15.01
C GLU A 113 15.14 8.57 -16.42
N ARG A 114 13.86 8.62 -16.79
CA ARG A 114 13.44 9.13 -18.10
C ARG A 114 13.80 10.59 -18.33
N ASN A 115 13.68 11.44 -17.31
CA ASN A 115 14.07 12.83 -17.41
C ASN A 115 15.60 12.98 -17.56
N SER A 116 16.38 12.19 -16.82
CA SER A 116 17.84 12.14 -16.98
C SER A 116 18.23 11.76 -18.41
N ASP A 117 17.63 10.71 -18.98
CA ASP A 117 17.93 10.29 -20.35
C ASP A 117 17.59 11.36 -21.38
N ARG A 118 16.46 12.07 -21.20
CA ARG A 118 16.05 13.16 -22.09
C ARG A 118 17.04 14.34 -22.06
N ASP A 119 17.60 14.65 -20.91
CA ASP A 119 18.53 15.78 -20.76
C ASP A 119 19.95 15.46 -21.30
N HIS A 120 20.25 14.18 -21.53
CA HIS A 120 21.53 13.70 -22.07
C HIS A 120 21.45 13.27 -23.56
N ALA A 121 20.29 13.44 -24.20
CA ALA A 121 20.04 13.17 -25.62
C ALA A 121 20.14 14.45 -26.47
#